data_AF-A0A1I3Y186-F1
#
_entry.id   AF-A0A1I3Y186-F1
#
_cell.length_a   1.000
_cell.length_b   1.000
_cell.length_c   1.000
_cell.angle_alpha   90.00
_cell.angle_beta   90.00
_cell.angle_gamma   90.00
#
_symmetry.space_group_name_H-M   'P 1'
#
loop_
_entity.id
_entity.type
_entity.pdbx_description
1 polymer ?
#
loop_
_entity_poly.entity_id
_entity_poly.type
_entity_poly.pdbx_seq_one_letter_code
_entity_poly.pdbx_strand_id
1 'polypeptide(L)'
;MALCDRLEQQTSDQLEAHETLVDTLLGTLTQSENATELADNWARLAAHFDTLFTTEQSIDKLRQTVLQLGMMGALTESHHDLMPPPNSLETLRAEKEEIARKTQMKAPKTPAESSADETPYRLPNSWLWARVGDVIALKHGYAFKSSYFSENEGPLVLTTPGNFHEKGGFRDRGVKTKYYEGPVDEEFVLKAHDLIIPMTEQAPGLLGSAAFIPEDGKVYLHNQRLGKLLFNKAHFDPRFIYWFFNSKLLRNELARTCSGTTVRHTSPAKVAAAFIPVPSIRTQKEIVKKIDELTALCDQLKERLNQASETRNQLAEAVVEGALN
;
A
#
# COMPACT_ATOMS: atom_id res chain seq x y z
N MET A 1 20.93 38.65 -6.63
CA MET A 1 20.04 37.97 -7.59
C MET A 1 20.81 36.87 -8.32
N ALA A 2 21.66 37.12 -9.33
CA ALA A 2 22.37 36.05 -10.06
C ALA A 2 23.25 35.04 -9.27
N LEU A 3 23.67 35.35 -8.03
CA LEU A 3 24.33 34.38 -7.13
C LEU A 3 23.33 33.54 -6.33
N CYS A 4 22.20 34.12 -5.92
CA CYS A 4 21.08 33.42 -5.29
C CYS A 4 20.45 32.44 -6.29
N ASP A 5 20.17 32.91 -7.51
CA ASP A 5 19.59 32.08 -8.57
C ASP A 5 20.49 30.88 -8.91
N ARG A 6 21.82 31.08 -8.92
CA ARG A 6 22.79 29.99 -9.11
C ARG A 6 22.82 29.00 -7.95
N LEU A 7 22.72 29.48 -6.72
CA LEU A 7 22.69 28.62 -5.54
C LEU A 7 21.40 27.78 -5.49
N GLU A 8 20.26 28.39 -5.82
CA GLU A 8 18.97 27.70 -5.94
C GLU A 8 19.02 26.63 -7.02
N GLN A 9 19.58 26.94 -8.20
CA GLN A 9 19.76 25.96 -9.28
C GLN A 9 20.66 24.81 -8.85
N GLN A 10 21.82 25.09 -8.24
CA GLN A 10 22.72 24.04 -7.76
C GLN A 10 22.07 23.13 -6.72
N THR A 11 21.25 23.70 -5.83
CA THR A 11 20.52 22.93 -4.81
C THR A 11 19.48 22.03 -5.48
N SER A 12 18.76 22.54 -6.48
CA SER A 12 17.81 21.75 -7.27
C SER A 12 18.48 20.59 -7.98
N ASP A 13 19.59 20.85 -8.68
CA ASP A 13 20.33 19.83 -9.43
C ASP A 13 20.88 18.74 -8.49
N GLN A 14 21.36 19.13 -7.30
CA GLN A 14 21.85 18.20 -6.30
C GLN A 14 20.73 17.28 -5.77
N LEU A 15 19.54 17.82 -5.53
CA LEU A 15 18.39 17.04 -5.07
C LEU A 15 17.92 16.05 -6.15
N GLU A 16 17.86 16.47 -7.41
CA GLU A 16 17.50 15.60 -8.53
C GLU A 16 18.52 14.47 -8.74
N ALA A 17 19.81 14.79 -8.66
CA ALA A 17 20.88 13.79 -8.75
C ALA A 17 20.82 12.78 -7.60
N HIS A 18 20.58 13.26 -6.37
CA HIS A 18 20.39 12.40 -5.20
C HIS A 18 19.16 11.51 -5.36
N GLU A 19 18.04 12.06 -5.83
CA GLU A 19 16.82 11.30 -6.06
C GLU A 19 17.03 10.17 -7.08
N THR A 20 17.69 10.49 -8.19
CA THR A 20 18.02 9.53 -9.25
C THR A 20 18.94 8.42 -8.74
N LEU A 21 19.93 8.78 -7.93
CA LEU A 21 20.85 7.81 -7.32
C LEU A 21 20.11 6.83 -6.40
N VAL A 22 19.23 7.35 -5.54
CA VAL A 22 18.40 6.52 -4.65
C VAL A 22 17.51 5.57 -5.44
N ASP A 23 16.81 6.08 -6.46
CA ASP A 23 15.94 5.23 -7.31
C ASP A 23 16.72 4.15 -8.05
N THR A 24 17.89 4.50 -8.57
CA THR A 24 18.74 3.56 -9.32
C THR A 24 19.23 2.43 -8.41
N LEU A 25 19.78 2.77 -7.23
CA LEU A 25 20.32 1.77 -6.30
C LEU A 25 19.24 0.93 -5.63
N LEU A 26 18.08 1.50 -5.33
CA LEU A 26 16.93 0.69 -4.87
C LEU A 26 16.39 -0.20 -5.99
N GLY A 27 16.47 0.26 -7.24
CA GLY A 27 16.09 -0.52 -8.42
C GLY A 27 16.91 -1.81 -8.56
N THR A 28 18.22 -1.76 -8.31
CA THR A 28 19.09 -2.94 -8.42
C THR A 28 18.68 -4.07 -7.46
N LEU A 29 18.17 -3.75 -6.27
CA LEU A 29 17.63 -4.75 -5.34
C LEU A 29 16.45 -5.51 -5.97
N THR A 30 15.51 -4.79 -6.57
CA THR A 30 14.31 -5.40 -7.18
C THR A 30 14.58 -6.08 -8.51
N GLN A 31 15.75 -5.85 -9.11
CA GLN A 31 16.19 -6.46 -10.37
C GLN A 31 17.19 -7.60 -10.15
N SER A 32 17.57 -7.87 -8.91
CA SER A 32 18.54 -8.93 -8.59
C SER A 32 17.99 -10.30 -9.01
N GLU A 33 18.81 -11.08 -9.73
CA GLU A 33 18.38 -12.36 -10.32
C GLU A 33 18.43 -13.53 -9.34
N ASN A 34 19.23 -13.40 -8.27
CA ASN A 34 19.46 -14.43 -7.28
C ASN A 34 19.86 -13.85 -5.92
N ALA A 35 19.87 -14.69 -4.88
CA ALA A 35 20.18 -14.30 -3.51
C ALA A 35 21.59 -13.71 -3.32
N THR A 36 22.59 -14.17 -4.09
CA THR A 36 23.95 -13.65 -4.01
C THR A 36 24.01 -12.21 -4.52
N GLU A 37 23.44 -11.96 -5.70
CA GLU A 37 23.38 -10.62 -6.27
C GLU A 37 22.57 -9.66 -5.38
N LEU A 38 21.46 -10.13 -4.82
CA LEU A 38 20.65 -9.36 -3.87
C LEU A 38 21.47 -8.98 -2.63
N ALA A 39 22.24 -9.91 -2.08
CA ALA A 39 23.11 -9.65 -0.93
C ALA A 39 24.22 -8.64 -1.27
N ASP A 40 24.85 -8.76 -2.44
CA ASP A 40 25.87 -7.82 -2.91
C ASP A 40 25.28 -6.41 -3.11
N ASN A 41 24.09 -6.30 -3.70
CA ASN A 41 23.40 -5.02 -3.87
C ASN A 41 23.01 -4.39 -2.52
N TRP A 42 22.58 -5.19 -1.55
CA TRP A 42 22.37 -4.71 -0.17
C TRP A 42 23.66 -4.23 0.49
N ALA A 43 24.77 -4.94 0.32
CA ALA A 43 26.07 -4.54 0.86
C ALA A 43 26.53 -3.18 0.27
N ARG A 44 26.33 -2.97 -1.03
CA ARG A 44 26.61 -1.68 -1.70
C ARG A 44 25.75 -0.54 -1.14
N LEU A 45 24.44 -0.78 -0.96
CA LEU A 45 23.54 0.20 -0.35
C LEU A 45 23.95 0.53 1.09
N ALA A 46 24.30 -0.49 1.88
CA ALA A 46 24.74 -0.31 3.26
C ALA A 46 26.03 0.52 3.37
N ALA A 47 26.97 0.34 2.44
CA ALA A 47 28.21 1.09 2.38
C ALA A 47 28.02 2.59 2.09
N HIS A 48 26.87 2.98 1.54
CA HIS A 48 26.54 4.37 1.19
C HIS A 48 25.26 4.88 1.89
N PHE A 49 24.81 4.19 2.93
CA PHE A 49 23.52 4.44 3.56
C PHE A 49 23.39 5.87 4.11
N ASP A 50 24.48 6.38 4.68
CA ASP A 50 24.64 7.74 5.22
C ASP A 50 24.46 8.84 4.16
N THR A 51 24.79 8.54 2.91
CA THR A 51 24.64 9.49 1.78
C THR A 51 23.28 9.38 1.09
N LEU A 52 22.68 8.19 1.10
CA LEU A 52 21.47 7.87 0.32
C LEU A 52 20.17 8.14 1.08
N PHE A 53 20.15 7.92 2.39
CA PHE A 53 18.91 7.98 3.19
C PHE A 53 18.93 9.15 4.17
N THR A 54 19.14 10.35 3.62
CA THR A 54 19.27 11.62 4.37
C THR A 54 17.99 12.43 4.41
N THR A 55 16.93 11.98 3.71
CA THR A 55 15.66 12.69 3.56
C THR A 55 14.48 11.79 3.90
N GLU A 56 13.34 12.35 4.31
CA GLU A 56 12.15 11.54 4.53
C GLU A 56 11.71 10.79 3.26
N GLN A 57 11.83 11.42 2.09
CA GLN A 57 11.45 10.85 0.80
C GLN A 57 12.31 9.64 0.43
N SER A 58 13.63 9.70 0.62
CA SER A 58 14.51 8.55 0.38
C SER A 58 14.18 7.37 1.31
N ILE A 59 13.83 7.62 2.56
CA ILE A 59 13.38 6.56 3.48
C ILE A 59 12.01 6.00 3.08
N ASP A 60 11.07 6.83 2.58
CA ASP A 60 9.80 6.33 2.05
C ASP A 60 10.02 5.43 0.82
N LYS A 61 10.98 5.78 -0.05
CA LYS A 61 11.39 4.93 -1.16
C LYS A 61 11.97 3.60 -0.68
N LEU A 62 12.86 3.61 0.32
CA LEU A 62 13.38 2.40 0.95
C LEU A 62 12.25 1.52 1.52
N ARG A 63 11.29 2.12 2.23
CA ARG A 63 10.12 1.41 2.77
C ARG A 63 9.33 0.70 1.66
N GLN A 64 9.09 1.40 0.53
CA GLN A 64 8.39 0.83 -0.61
C GLN A 64 9.19 -0.30 -1.29
N THR A 65 10.51 -0.16 -1.37
CA THR A 65 11.38 -1.21 -1.91
C THR A 65 11.37 -2.46 -1.04
N VAL A 66 11.45 -2.30 0.28
CA VAL A 66 11.33 -3.42 1.24
C VAL A 66 10.00 -4.15 1.05
N LEU A 67 8.90 -3.41 0.96
CA LEU A 67 7.58 -3.98 0.73
C LEU A 67 7.54 -4.78 -0.58
N GLN A 68 8.10 -4.22 -1.67
CA GLN A 68 8.19 -4.91 -2.95
C GLN A 68 9.02 -6.20 -2.85
N LEU A 69 10.21 -6.16 -2.23
CA LEU A 69 11.04 -7.36 -2.01
C LEU A 69 10.29 -8.45 -1.23
N GLY A 70 9.47 -8.05 -0.24
CA GLY A 70 8.60 -8.97 0.48
C GLY A 70 7.57 -9.65 -0.43
N MET A 71 6.92 -8.87 -1.31
CA MET A 71 5.97 -9.41 -2.30
C MET A 71 6.65 -10.26 -3.38
N MET A 72 7.96 -10.08 -3.59
CA MET A 72 8.79 -10.90 -4.47
C MET A 72 9.32 -12.18 -3.81
N GLY A 73 9.12 -12.36 -2.50
CA GLY A 73 9.70 -13.48 -1.73
C GLY A 73 11.17 -13.32 -1.38
N ALA A 74 11.82 -12.26 -1.88
CA ALA A 74 13.24 -11.98 -1.71
C ALA A 74 13.67 -11.71 -0.24
N LEU A 75 12.71 -11.47 0.67
CA LEU A 75 12.99 -11.29 2.10
C LEU A 75 12.95 -12.60 2.91
N THR A 76 12.48 -13.70 2.32
CA THR A 76 12.22 -14.96 3.03
C THR A 76 12.80 -16.19 2.35
N GLU A 77 13.40 -16.06 1.15
CA GLU A 77 14.01 -17.20 0.45
C GLU A 77 15.00 -17.93 1.35
N SER A 78 14.63 -19.16 1.70
CA SER A 78 15.46 -20.13 2.42
C SER A 78 15.33 -21.46 1.69
N HIS A 79 16.30 -22.37 1.84
CA HIS A 79 16.36 -23.66 1.14
C HIS A 79 15.12 -24.60 1.28
N HIS A 80 14.07 -24.21 2.00
CA HIS A 80 12.79 -24.93 2.12
C HIS A 80 11.80 -24.67 0.96
N ASP A 81 12.11 -23.77 0.03
CA ASP A 81 11.22 -23.30 -1.05
C ASP A 81 11.15 -24.20 -2.31
N LEU A 82 11.43 -25.50 -2.18
CA LEU A 82 11.37 -26.47 -3.29
C LEU A 82 10.03 -27.23 -3.38
N MET A 83 9.12 -27.02 -2.43
CA MET A 83 7.80 -27.65 -2.48
C MET A 83 6.84 -26.84 -3.37
N PRO A 84 5.97 -27.50 -4.16
CA PRO A 84 4.98 -26.81 -4.97
C PRO A 84 4.00 -26.00 -4.09
N PRO A 85 3.31 -25.00 -4.66
CA PRO A 85 2.33 -24.21 -3.93
C PRO A 85 1.31 -25.10 -3.22
N PRO A 86 0.98 -24.84 -1.95
CA PRO A 86 0.16 -25.76 -1.14
C PRO A 86 -1.27 -25.90 -1.67
N ASN A 87 -1.77 -24.93 -2.43
CA ASN A 87 -3.10 -24.94 -3.02
C ASN A 87 -3.01 -24.67 -4.53
N SER A 88 -3.82 -25.39 -5.31
CA SER A 88 -3.99 -25.09 -6.74
C SER A 88 -4.85 -23.83 -6.94
N LEU A 89 -4.66 -23.15 -8.07
CA LEU A 89 -5.51 -22.01 -8.47
C LEU A 89 -6.99 -22.38 -8.54
N GLU A 90 -7.32 -23.59 -8.96
CA GLU A 90 -8.70 -24.08 -9.02
C GLU A 90 -9.36 -24.11 -7.64
N THR A 91 -8.62 -24.57 -6.62
CA THR A 91 -9.12 -24.61 -5.23
C THR A 91 -9.41 -23.20 -4.72
N LEU A 92 -8.48 -22.26 -4.96
CA LEU A 92 -8.62 -20.88 -4.52
C LEU A 92 -9.80 -20.17 -5.20
N ARG A 93 -9.99 -20.41 -6.51
CA ARG A 93 -11.14 -19.90 -7.28
C ARG A 93 -12.46 -20.39 -6.73
N ALA A 94 -12.59 -21.69 -6.50
CA ALA A 94 -13.81 -22.30 -5.98
C ALA A 94 -14.20 -21.74 -4.60
N GLU A 95 -13.21 -21.57 -3.71
CA GLU A 95 -13.47 -20.99 -2.39
C GLU A 95 -13.84 -19.51 -2.46
N LYS A 96 -13.21 -18.73 -3.33
CA LYS A 96 -13.60 -17.34 -3.56
C LYS A 96 -15.02 -17.23 -4.10
N GLU A 97 -15.41 -18.11 -5.03
CA GLU A 97 -16.79 -18.17 -5.55
C GLU A 97 -17.80 -18.47 -4.43
N GLU A 98 -17.45 -19.37 -3.52
CA GLU A 98 -18.28 -19.67 -2.36
C GLU A 98 -18.46 -18.45 -1.44
N ILE A 99 -17.39 -17.67 -1.22
CA ILE A 99 -17.44 -16.41 -0.48
C ILE A 99 -18.37 -15.42 -1.19
N ALA A 100 -18.20 -15.22 -2.50
CA ALA A 100 -19.02 -14.30 -3.29
C ALA A 100 -20.51 -14.67 -3.28
N ARG A 101 -20.83 -15.97 -3.31
CA ARG A 101 -22.19 -16.49 -3.21
C ARG A 101 -22.80 -16.19 -1.84
N LYS A 102 -22.07 -16.46 -0.76
CA LYS A 102 -22.51 -16.19 0.63
C LYS A 102 -22.75 -14.71 0.89
N THR A 103 -22.01 -13.82 0.23
CA THR A 103 -22.17 -12.37 0.36
C THR A 103 -23.13 -11.75 -0.67
N GLN A 104 -23.90 -12.58 -1.39
CA GLN A 104 -24.88 -12.17 -2.41
C GLN A 104 -24.31 -11.22 -3.47
N MET A 105 -23.03 -11.38 -3.79
CA MET A 105 -22.35 -10.52 -4.76
C MET A 105 -22.71 -10.95 -6.18
N LYS A 106 -22.93 -9.98 -7.06
CA LYS A 106 -22.97 -10.25 -8.51
C LYS A 106 -21.59 -10.72 -8.95
N ALA A 107 -21.53 -11.83 -9.68
CA ALA A 107 -20.29 -12.32 -10.25
C ALA A 107 -19.64 -11.21 -11.11
N PRO A 108 -18.37 -10.84 -10.87
CA PRO A 108 -17.67 -9.96 -11.79
C PRO A 108 -17.58 -10.65 -13.15
N LYS A 109 -17.62 -9.87 -14.24
CA LYS A 109 -17.26 -10.40 -15.56
C LYS A 109 -15.84 -10.93 -15.48
N THR A 110 -15.65 -12.20 -15.84
CA THR A 110 -14.35 -12.85 -15.93
C THR A 110 -13.43 -11.95 -16.76
N PRO A 111 -12.25 -11.56 -16.25
CA PRO A 111 -11.26 -10.90 -17.08
C PRO A 111 -10.95 -11.79 -18.28
N ALA A 112 -10.71 -11.18 -19.44
CA ALA A 112 -10.20 -11.90 -20.60
C ALA A 112 -8.93 -12.66 -20.20
N GLU A 113 -8.77 -13.89 -20.69
CA GLU A 113 -7.55 -14.67 -20.52
C GLU A 113 -6.37 -13.83 -21.02
N SER A 114 -5.41 -13.51 -20.15
CA SER A 114 -4.15 -12.93 -20.58
C SER A 114 -3.17 -14.04 -20.91
N SER A 115 -2.26 -13.75 -21.84
CA SER A 115 -1.15 -14.63 -22.17
C SER A 115 -0.24 -14.86 -20.95
N ALA A 116 0.45 -16.00 -20.95
CA ALA A 116 1.37 -16.43 -19.89
C ALA A 116 2.65 -15.56 -19.76
N ASP A 117 2.91 -14.65 -20.70
CA ASP A 117 4.11 -13.78 -20.75
C ASP A 117 3.98 -12.46 -19.96
N GLU A 118 2.87 -12.22 -19.25
CA GLU A 118 2.59 -10.92 -18.59
C GLU A 118 2.87 -10.89 -17.08
N THR A 119 3.65 -11.81 -16.52
CA THR A 119 3.90 -11.80 -15.06
C THR A 119 4.79 -10.61 -14.65
N PRO A 120 4.45 -9.83 -13.60
CA PRO A 120 5.15 -8.59 -13.25
C PRO A 120 6.65 -8.76 -12.93
N TYR A 121 7.02 -9.89 -12.34
CA TYR A 121 8.37 -10.25 -11.94
C TYR A 121 8.46 -11.76 -11.66
N ARG A 122 9.69 -12.25 -11.53
CA ARG A 122 9.97 -13.65 -11.19
C ARG A 122 9.60 -13.93 -9.73
N LEU A 123 8.88 -15.01 -9.50
CA LEU A 123 8.58 -15.52 -8.17
C LEU A 123 9.51 -16.68 -7.78
N PRO A 124 9.63 -16.97 -6.48
CA PRO A 124 10.18 -18.24 -6.00
C PRO A 124 9.39 -19.41 -6.60
N ASN A 125 10.07 -20.53 -6.87
CA ASN A 125 9.46 -21.71 -7.50
C ASN A 125 8.31 -22.33 -6.68
N SER A 126 8.26 -22.07 -5.36
CA SER A 126 7.21 -22.52 -4.45
C SER A 126 5.93 -21.69 -4.52
N TRP A 127 5.93 -20.60 -5.29
CA TRP A 127 4.80 -19.67 -5.38
C TRP A 127 4.16 -19.73 -6.76
N LEU A 128 2.93 -19.24 -6.86
CA LEU A 128 2.24 -19.06 -8.12
C LEU A 128 1.70 -17.64 -8.25
N TRP A 129 1.52 -17.21 -9.49
CA TRP A 129 0.74 -16.02 -9.82
C TRP A 129 -0.74 -16.37 -9.92
N ALA A 130 -1.59 -15.54 -9.31
CA ALA A 130 -3.02 -15.54 -9.51
C ALA A 130 -3.48 -14.16 -9.96
N ARG A 131 -4.70 -14.05 -10.51
CA ARG A 131 -5.37 -12.75 -10.58
C ARG A 131 -5.97 -12.45 -9.20
N VAL A 132 -6.02 -11.17 -8.81
CA VAL A 132 -6.71 -10.74 -7.58
C VAL A 132 -8.15 -11.27 -7.57
N GLY A 133 -8.81 -11.25 -8.73
CA GLY A 133 -10.15 -11.79 -8.92
C GLY A 133 -10.28 -13.31 -8.85
N ASP A 134 -9.18 -14.06 -8.77
CA ASP A 134 -9.20 -15.51 -8.52
C ASP A 134 -9.32 -15.80 -7.02
N VAL A 135 -8.77 -14.92 -6.17
CA VAL A 135 -8.58 -15.19 -4.73
C VAL A 135 -9.34 -14.22 -3.81
N ILE A 136 -9.70 -13.05 -4.31
CA ILE A 136 -10.35 -11.97 -3.55
C ILE A 136 -11.61 -11.53 -4.29
N ALA A 137 -12.71 -11.48 -3.55
CA ALA A 137 -13.95 -10.85 -3.97
C ALA A 137 -13.99 -9.39 -3.47
N LEU A 138 -14.31 -8.44 -4.35
CA LEU A 138 -14.44 -7.02 -4.01
C LEU A 138 -15.92 -6.63 -3.92
N LYS A 139 -16.44 -6.44 -2.70
CA LYS A 139 -17.82 -5.95 -2.50
C LYS A 139 -17.84 -4.43 -2.68
N HIS A 140 -18.72 -3.94 -3.54
CA HIS A 140 -18.98 -2.50 -3.66
C HIS A 140 -19.87 -1.99 -2.52
N GLY A 141 -19.66 -0.74 -2.11
CA GLY A 141 -20.49 -0.07 -1.12
C GLY A 141 -21.77 0.53 -1.69
N TYR A 142 -22.51 1.24 -0.83
CA TYR A 142 -23.83 1.81 -1.13
C TYR A 142 -23.81 3.32 -1.40
N ALA A 143 -24.72 3.76 -2.27
CA ALA A 143 -24.94 5.16 -2.62
C ALA A 143 -25.86 5.83 -1.59
N PHE A 144 -25.34 6.07 -0.38
CA PHE A 144 -26.08 6.76 0.68
C PHE A 144 -26.58 8.14 0.21
N LYS A 145 -27.86 8.43 0.46
CA LYS A 145 -28.51 9.69 0.05
C LYS A 145 -27.88 10.88 0.77
N SER A 146 -27.40 11.86 0.02
CA SER A 146 -26.72 13.05 0.55
C SER A 146 -27.58 13.93 1.45
N SER A 147 -28.92 13.86 1.34
CA SER A 147 -29.85 14.57 2.21
C SER A 147 -29.77 14.16 3.69
N TYR A 148 -29.14 13.03 3.99
CA TYR A 148 -28.93 12.53 5.35
C TYR A 148 -27.47 12.66 5.81
N PHE A 149 -26.63 13.39 5.06
CA PHE A 149 -25.24 13.61 5.45
C PHE A 149 -25.21 14.70 6.52
N SER A 150 -24.48 14.42 7.60
CA SER A 150 -24.33 15.33 8.72
C SER A 150 -22.86 15.61 8.99
N GLU A 151 -22.57 16.85 9.38
CA GLU A 151 -21.25 17.27 9.89
C GLU A 151 -21.20 17.23 11.42
N ASN A 152 -22.37 17.12 12.06
CA ASN A 152 -22.47 16.96 13.51
C ASN A 152 -22.13 15.52 13.89
N GLU A 153 -21.53 15.37 15.07
CA GLU A 153 -21.21 14.06 15.61
C GLU A 153 -22.47 13.19 15.73
N GLY A 154 -22.39 11.98 15.18
CA GLY A 154 -23.48 11.02 15.16
C GLY A 154 -22.98 9.59 15.30
N PRO A 155 -23.89 8.63 15.53
CA PRO A 155 -23.51 7.25 15.80
C PRO A 155 -22.96 6.50 14.57
N LEU A 156 -23.25 6.99 13.35
CA LEU A 156 -22.88 6.34 12.10
C LEU A 156 -21.88 7.19 11.33
N VAL A 157 -20.64 6.71 11.24
CA VAL A 157 -19.58 7.34 10.46
C VAL A 157 -19.70 6.91 9.00
N LEU A 158 -19.89 7.87 8.11
CA LEU A 158 -19.82 7.64 6.67
C LEU A 158 -18.36 7.55 6.25
N THR A 159 -17.88 6.33 5.98
CA THR A 159 -16.50 6.12 5.53
C THR A 159 -16.34 6.65 4.10
N THR A 160 -15.37 7.54 3.90
CA THR A 160 -15.10 8.18 2.60
C THR A 160 -13.65 7.91 2.18
N PRO A 161 -13.25 8.20 0.93
CA PRO A 161 -11.84 8.17 0.56
C PRO A 161 -10.95 9.05 1.47
N GLY A 162 -11.49 10.10 2.08
CA GLY A 162 -10.76 10.91 3.06
C GLY A 162 -10.34 10.19 4.34
N ASN A 163 -10.81 8.97 4.58
CA ASN A 163 -10.46 8.11 5.71
C ASN A 163 -9.26 7.19 5.44
N PHE A 164 -8.49 7.43 4.38
CA PHE A 164 -7.33 6.62 4.01
C PHE A 164 -6.08 7.50 3.96
N HIS A 165 -4.96 6.94 4.40
CA HIS A 165 -3.65 7.49 4.08
C HIS A 165 -3.17 6.97 2.72
N GLU A 166 -2.43 7.79 1.98
CA GLU A 166 -1.87 7.45 0.67
C GLU A 166 -0.89 6.27 0.79
N LYS A 167 -0.15 6.20 1.91
CA LYS A 167 0.79 5.12 2.25
C LYS A 167 0.15 3.83 2.80
N GLY A 168 -1.18 3.77 2.91
CA GLY A 168 -1.89 2.72 3.62
C GLY A 168 -2.29 3.12 5.04
N GLY A 169 -3.38 2.53 5.52
CA GLY A 169 -3.90 2.73 6.87
C GLY A 169 -5.13 3.66 6.94
N PHE A 170 -5.87 3.52 8.03
CA PHE A 170 -7.08 4.29 8.30
C PHE A 170 -6.73 5.67 8.85
N ARG A 171 -7.33 6.71 8.30
CA ARG A 171 -7.18 8.11 8.72
C ARG A 171 -8.41 8.54 9.51
N ASP A 172 -8.21 8.88 10.78
CA ASP A 172 -9.21 9.66 11.51
C ASP A 172 -9.26 11.07 10.90
N ARG A 173 -10.47 11.53 10.58
CA ARG A 173 -10.70 12.83 9.96
C ARG A 173 -10.97 13.92 11.00
N GLY A 174 -11.09 13.57 12.29
CA GLY A 174 -11.40 14.50 13.38
C GLY A 174 -12.63 15.33 13.04
N VAL A 175 -12.48 16.66 13.06
CA VAL A 175 -13.55 17.62 12.72
C VAL A 175 -14.09 17.50 11.30
N LYS A 176 -13.36 16.85 10.38
CA LYS A 176 -13.80 16.65 9.00
C LYS A 176 -14.58 15.34 8.82
N THR A 177 -14.80 14.56 9.88
CA THR A 177 -15.57 13.32 9.83
C THR A 177 -16.98 13.58 9.31
N LYS A 178 -17.47 12.69 8.46
CA LYS A 178 -18.82 12.77 7.89
C LYS A 178 -19.68 11.71 8.55
N TYR A 179 -20.89 12.08 8.94
CA TYR A 179 -21.85 11.21 9.57
C TYR A 179 -23.07 11.00 8.68
N TYR A 180 -23.87 9.99 9.02
CA TYR A 180 -25.08 9.63 8.31
C TYR A 180 -26.24 9.43 9.29
N GLU A 181 -27.40 10.03 9.01
CA GLU A 181 -28.57 9.98 9.89
C GLU A 181 -29.78 9.30 9.22
N GLY A 182 -29.57 8.70 8.04
CA GLY A 182 -30.63 8.04 7.27
C GLY A 182 -30.77 6.55 7.59
N PRO A 183 -31.71 5.87 6.91
CA PRO A 183 -31.85 4.42 7.02
C PRO A 183 -30.60 3.71 6.49
N VAL A 184 -30.15 2.68 7.21
CA VAL A 184 -29.00 1.87 6.87
C VAL A 184 -29.39 0.40 6.81
N ASP A 185 -29.00 -0.27 5.73
CA ASP A 185 -29.04 -1.73 5.65
C ASP A 185 -27.79 -2.30 6.33
N GLU A 186 -27.98 -3.31 7.20
CA GLU A 186 -26.90 -3.98 7.93
C GLU A 186 -25.81 -4.52 6.99
N GLU A 187 -26.14 -4.85 5.75
CA GLU A 187 -25.17 -5.35 4.78
C GLU A 187 -24.07 -4.35 4.40
N PHE A 188 -24.31 -3.05 4.63
CA PHE A 188 -23.39 -1.93 4.37
C PHE A 188 -22.79 -1.37 5.65
N VAL A 189 -22.96 -2.06 6.78
CA VAL A 189 -22.22 -1.76 8.01
C VAL A 189 -20.91 -2.54 7.98
N LEU A 190 -19.80 -1.82 8.06
CA LEU A 190 -18.47 -2.40 8.16
C LEU A 190 -18.21 -2.86 9.60
N LYS A 191 -17.51 -3.98 9.72
CA LYS A 191 -17.07 -4.55 11.00
C LYS A 191 -15.63 -4.17 11.27
N ALA A 192 -15.24 -4.12 12.55
CA ALA A 192 -13.85 -4.00 12.95
C ALA A 192 -12.99 -5.03 12.20
N HIS A 193 -11.80 -4.60 11.76
CA HIS A 193 -10.86 -5.40 10.99
C HIS A 193 -11.31 -5.81 9.58
N ASP A 194 -12.43 -5.27 9.07
CA ASP A 194 -12.72 -5.34 7.64
C ASP A 194 -11.64 -4.59 6.86
N LEU A 195 -11.12 -5.21 5.81
CA LEU A 195 -10.13 -4.61 4.93
C LEU A 195 -10.83 -3.93 3.75
N ILE A 196 -10.61 -2.63 3.60
CA ILE A 196 -11.26 -1.80 2.58
C ILE A 196 -10.23 -1.03 1.76
N ILE A 197 -10.64 -0.62 0.56
CA ILE A 197 -9.86 0.22 -0.35
C ILE A 197 -10.73 1.35 -0.93
N PRO A 198 -10.18 2.55 -1.15
CA PRO A 198 -10.86 3.57 -1.92
C PRO A 198 -10.74 3.25 -3.41
N MET A 199 -11.86 3.36 -4.11
CA MET A 199 -11.95 3.14 -5.55
C MET A 199 -12.06 4.44 -6.35
N THR A 200 -11.91 5.56 -5.66
CA THR A 200 -11.98 6.90 -6.21
C THR A 200 -10.98 7.79 -5.49
N GLU A 201 -10.28 8.63 -6.25
CA GLU A 201 -9.38 9.64 -5.70
C GLU A 201 -9.49 10.96 -6.50
N GLN A 202 -9.22 12.06 -5.82
CA GLN A 202 -9.17 13.40 -6.43
C GLN A 202 -7.72 13.85 -6.70
N ALA A 203 -6.77 13.30 -5.95
CA ALA A 203 -5.34 13.50 -6.14
C ALA A 203 -4.65 12.14 -6.25
N PRO A 204 -3.56 12.03 -7.02
CA PRO A 204 -2.83 10.78 -7.15
C PRO A 204 -2.30 10.24 -5.83
N GLY A 205 -2.42 8.91 -5.64
CA GLY A 205 -1.75 8.20 -4.56
C GLY A 205 -2.69 7.46 -3.60
N LEU A 206 -4.00 7.65 -3.71
CA LEU A 206 -4.98 7.07 -2.80
C LEU A 206 -5.67 5.79 -3.34
N LEU A 207 -5.90 5.70 -4.64
CA LEU A 207 -6.64 4.63 -5.32
C LEU A 207 -6.10 3.22 -5.05
N GLY A 208 -6.81 2.43 -4.23
CA GLY A 208 -6.39 1.08 -3.84
C GLY A 208 -5.67 1.01 -2.49
N SER A 209 -5.54 2.13 -1.76
CA SER A 209 -4.90 2.17 -0.44
C SER A 209 -5.67 1.32 0.55
N ALA A 210 -5.03 0.29 1.09
CA ALA A 210 -5.68 -0.60 2.03
C ALA A 210 -5.69 -0.01 3.43
N ALA A 211 -6.84 -0.14 4.10
CA ALA A 211 -7.00 0.20 5.51
C ALA A 211 -7.89 -0.84 6.19
N PHE A 212 -7.54 -1.20 7.42
CA PHE A 212 -8.43 -1.92 8.31
C PHE A 212 -9.40 -0.94 8.96
N ILE A 213 -10.68 -1.32 9.07
CA ILE A 213 -11.62 -0.59 9.92
C ILE A 213 -11.18 -0.72 11.38
N PRO A 214 -11.07 0.40 12.11
CA PRO A 214 -10.59 0.38 13.49
C PRO A 214 -11.60 -0.28 14.42
N GLU A 215 -11.08 -0.82 15.52
CA GLU A 215 -11.87 -1.33 16.64
C GLU A 215 -11.95 -0.26 17.74
N ASP A 216 -12.66 0.84 17.43
CA ASP A 216 -12.77 2.02 18.31
C ASP A 216 -14.21 2.25 18.85
N GLY A 217 -15.10 1.27 18.63
CA GLY A 217 -16.49 1.32 19.08
C GLY A 217 -17.43 2.13 18.18
N LYS A 218 -16.93 2.75 17.09
CA LYS A 218 -17.78 3.46 16.12
C LYS A 218 -18.37 2.51 15.08
N VAL A 219 -19.51 2.91 14.50
CA VAL A 219 -20.14 2.19 13.39
C VAL A 219 -19.78 2.85 12.07
N TYR A 220 -19.09 2.12 11.20
CA TYR A 220 -18.60 2.62 9.91
C TYR A 220 -19.46 2.12 8.76
N LEU A 221 -19.85 3.03 7.86
CA LEU A 221 -20.70 2.72 6.71
C LEU A 221 -19.88 2.51 5.42
N HIS A 222 -20.22 1.47 4.67
CA HIS A 222 -19.57 1.08 3.42
C HIS A 222 -20.07 1.93 2.24
N ASN A 223 -19.45 3.08 2.03
CA ASN A 223 -19.79 3.99 0.94
C ASN A 223 -19.48 3.44 -0.47
N GLN A 224 -20.27 3.82 -1.48
CA GLN A 224 -20.11 3.43 -2.89
C GLN A 224 -18.73 3.70 -3.51
N ARG A 225 -17.97 4.65 -2.96
CA ARG A 225 -16.61 4.98 -3.43
C ARG A 225 -15.54 4.02 -2.89
N LEU A 226 -15.92 3.04 -2.08
CA LEU A 226 -15.05 2.09 -1.42
C LEU A 226 -15.38 0.65 -1.84
N GLY A 227 -14.36 -0.19 -1.86
CA GLY A 227 -14.47 -1.63 -2.03
C GLY A 227 -14.05 -2.35 -0.76
N LYS A 228 -14.82 -3.35 -0.33
CA LYS A 228 -14.46 -4.26 0.77
C LYS A 228 -13.85 -5.53 0.19
N LEU A 229 -12.67 -5.89 0.68
CA LEU A 229 -11.92 -7.09 0.26
C LEU A 229 -12.39 -8.30 1.08
N LEU A 230 -12.78 -9.36 0.38
CA LEU A 230 -13.27 -10.61 0.96
C LEU A 230 -12.45 -11.78 0.41
N PHE A 231 -11.89 -12.60 1.28
CA PHE A 231 -11.00 -13.70 0.90
C PHE A 231 -10.97 -14.77 2.00
N ASN A 232 -10.51 -15.98 1.67
CA ASN A 232 -10.41 -17.06 2.64
C ASN A 232 -9.17 -16.85 3.53
N LYS A 233 -9.42 -16.58 4.82
CA LYS A 233 -8.36 -16.38 5.84
C LYS A 233 -7.55 -17.64 6.15
N ALA A 234 -8.00 -18.83 5.73
CA ALA A 234 -7.20 -20.05 5.81
C ALA A 234 -5.98 -20.01 4.88
N HIS A 235 -6.09 -19.32 3.74
CA HIS A 235 -5.03 -19.25 2.73
C HIS A 235 -4.36 -17.88 2.65
N PHE A 236 -5.05 -16.82 3.07
CA PHE A 236 -4.53 -15.46 3.01
C PHE A 236 -4.52 -14.79 4.37
N ASP A 237 -3.33 -14.38 4.81
CA ASP A 237 -3.17 -13.56 5.99
C ASP A 237 -3.70 -12.14 5.67
N PRO A 238 -4.63 -11.58 6.47
CA PRO A 238 -5.18 -10.26 6.19
C PRO A 238 -4.13 -9.16 6.08
N ARG A 239 -3.02 -9.25 6.85
CA ARG A 239 -1.95 -8.26 6.81
C ARG A 239 -1.08 -8.42 5.56
N PHE A 240 -0.93 -9.64 5.05
CA PHE A 240 -0.31 -9.86 3.74
C PHE A 240 -1.11 -9.17 2.63
N ILE A 241 -2.44 -9.31 2.62
CA ILE A 241 -3.30 -8.60 1.66
C ILE A 241 -3.21 -7.09 1.85
N TYR A 242 -3.22 -6.59 3.09
CA TYR A 242 -3.01 -5.17 3.38
C TYR A 242 -1.71 -4.64 2.77
N TRP A 243 -0.59 -5.34 3.01
CA TRP A 243 0.71 -4.94 2.51
C TRP A 243 0.80 -5.05 0.98
N PHE A 244 0.25 -6.12 0.38
CA PHE A 244 0.14 -6.25 -1.07
C PHE A 244 -0.62 -5.07 -1.70
N PHE A 245 -1.76 -4.69 -1.13
CA PHE A 245 -2.54 -3.56 -1.64
C PHE A 245 -1.84 -2.21 -1.48
N ASN A 246 -0.94 -2.08 -0.52
CA ASN A 246 -0.12 -0.88 -0.33
C ASN A 246 1.23 -0.93 -1.05
N SER A 247 1.51 -1.98 -1.83
CA SER A 247 2.73 -2.10 -2.62
C SER A 247 2.72 -1.19 -3.84
N LYS A 248 3.86 -0.53 -4.12
CA LYS A 248 4.01 0.36 -5.28
C LYS A 248 3.62 -0.32 -6.60
N LEU A 249 3.90 -1.61 -6.77
CA LEU A 249 3.56 -2.36 -7.98
C LEU A 249 2.06 -2.39 -8.24
N LEU A 250 1.25 -2.86 -7.27
CA LEU A 250 -0.20 -2.88 -7.44
C LEU A 250 -0.74 -1.45 -7.59
N ARG A 251 -0.27 -0.51 -6.75
CA ARG A 251 -0.75 0.87 -6.76
C ARG A 251 -0.49 1.56 -8.09
N ASN A 252 0.64 1.31 -8.73
CA ASN A 252 0.97 1.81 -10.06
C ASN A 252 0.12 1.15 -11.15
N GLU A 253 -0.13 -0.16 -11.08
CA GLU A 253 -1.01 -0.85 -12.02
C GLU A 253 -2.44 -0.29 -11.98
N LEU A 254 -2.98 -0.09 -10.77
CA LEU A 254 -4.30 0.50 -10.59
C LEU A 254 -4.34 1.94 -11.10
N ALA A 255 -3.30 2.74 -10.86
CA ALA A 255 -3.21 4.11 -11.37
C ALA A 255 -3.14 4.14 -12.92
N ARG A 256 -2.41 3.22 -13.56
CA ARG A 256 -2.29 3.13 -15.02
C ARG A 256 -3.59 2.68 -15.69
N THR A 257 -4.33 1.79 -15.04
CA THR A 257 -5.56 1.21 -15.59
C THR A 257 -6.82 1.98 -15.21
N CYS A 258 -6.75 2.96 -14.31
CA CYS A 258 -7.91 3.76 -13.88
C CYS A 258 -8.52 4.59 -15.02
N SER A 259 -9.71 5.13 -14.80
CA SER A 259 -10.40 6.03 -15.73
C SER A 259 -10.63 7.40 -15.10
N GLY A 260 -10.77 8.43 -15.93
CA GLY A 260 -10.95 9.82 -15.50
C GLY A 260 -9.62 10.57 -15.36
N THR A 261 -9.67 11.89 -15.58
CA THR A 261 -8.50 12.78 -15.56
C THR A 261 -8.42 13.56 -14.24
N THR A 262 -9.46 14.33 -13.93
CA THR A 262 -9.54 15.15 -12.69
C THR A 262 -9.92 14.33 -11.47
N VAL A 263 -10.87 13.40 -11.63
CA VAL A 263 -11.24 12.44 -10.59
C VAL A 263 -11.03 11.07 -11.17
N ARG A 264 -10.14 10.30 -10.54
CA ARG A 264 -9.75 8.98 -11.02
C ARG A 264 -10.56 7.90 -10.34
N HIS A 265 -11.01 6.94 -11.12
CA HIS A 265 -11.85 5.84 -10.68
C HIS A 265 -11.29 4.51 -11.14
N THR A 266 -11.21 3.55 -10.21
CA THR A 266 -11.03 2.14 -10.56
C THR A 266 -12.37 1.41 -10.48
N SER A 267 -12.41 0.18 -10.97
CA SER A 267 -13.58 -0.70 -10.91
C SER A 267 -13.18 -2.06 -10.33
N PRO A 268 -14.14 -2.88 -9.86
CA PRO A 268 -13.84 -4.21 -9.36
C PRO A 268 -13.18 -5.08 -10.42
N ALA A 269 -13.59 -4.91 -11.69
CA ALA A 269 -12.99 -5.64 -12.80
C ALA A 269 -11.51 -5.29 -12.98
N LYS A 270 -11.14 -4.00 -12.87
CA LYS A 270 -9.74 -3.57 -12.97
C LYS A 270 -8.90 -4.06 -11.79
N VAL A 271 -9.43 -3.98 -10.58
CA VAL A 271 -8.76 -4.53 -9.39
C VAL A 271 -8.61 -6.04 -9.50
N ALA A 272 -9.66 -6.75 -9.92
CA ALA A 272 -9.67 -8.19 -10.11
C ALA A 272 -8.69 -8.65 -11.19
N ALA A 273 -8.42 -7.82 -12.19
CA ALA A 273 -7.47 -8.12 -13.24
C ALA A 273 -6.01 -7.97 -12.80
N ALA A 274 -5.69 -7.34 -11.66
CA ALA A 274 -4.29 -7.25 -11.22
C ALA A 274 -3.71 -8.61 -10.83
N PHE A 275 -2.39 -8.77 -10.90
CA PHE A 275 -1.68 -9.99 -10.48
C PHE A 275 -1.35 -9.95 -8.99
N ILE A 276 -1.55 -11.07 -8.29
CA ILE A 276 -1.18 -11.27 -6.88
C ILE A 276 -0.32 -12.52 -6.70
N PRO A 277 0.81 -12.44 -5.97
CA PRO A 277 1.59 -13.62 -5.61
C PRO A 277 0.84 -14.44 -4.56
N VAL A 278 0.93 -15.77 -4.65
CA VAL A 278 0.28 -16.68 -3.70
C VAL A 278 1.34 -17.58 -3.03
N PRO A 279 1.98 -17.09 -1.95
CA PRO A 279 2.80 -17.91 -1.07
C PRO A 279 1.95 -18.79 -0.17
N SER A 280 2.57 -19.76 0.50
CA SER A 280 1.94 -20.45 1.64
C SER A 280 1.55 -19.46 2.74
N ILE A 281 0.49 -19.76 3.51
CA ILE A 281 0.06 -18.92 4.64
C ILE A 281 1.16 -18.71 5.68
N ARG A 282 2.06 -19.70 5.84
CA ARG A 282 3.24 -19.60 6.71
C ARG A 282 4.20 -18.56 6.16
N THR A 283 4.57 -18.66 4.89
CA THR A 283 5.47 -17.73 4.20
C THR A 283 4.89 -16.31 4.21
N GLN A 284 3.58 -16.14 3.98
CA GLN A 284 2.91 -14.84 4.10
C GLN A 284 3.13 -14.21 5.48
N LYS A 285 2.98 -14.97 6.57
CA LYS A 285 3.21 -14.47 7.93
C LYS A 285 4.68 -14.11 8.19
N GLU A 286 5.62 -14.89 7.65
CA GLU A 286 7.05 -14.60 7.74
C GLU A 286 7.41 -13.30 6.99
N ILE A 287 6.87 -13.12 5.78
CA ILE A 287 7.00 -11.88 4.99
C ILE A 287 6.45 -10.69 5.76
N VAL A 288 5.22 -10.80 6.27
CA VAL A 288 4.60 -9.69 7.02
C VAL A 288 5.44 -9.34 8.24
N LYS A 289 5.93 -10.33 8.99
CA LYS A 289 6.80 -10.08 10.13
C LYS A 289 8.05 -9.30 9.72
N LYS A 290 8.69 -9.67 8.60
CA LYS A 290 9.87 -8.96 8.09
C LYS A 290 9.56 -7.54 7.62
N ILE A 291 8.44 -7.34 6.93
CA ILE A 291 7.98 -6.01 6.52
C ILE A 291 7.71 -5.15 7.76
N ASP A 292 7.02 -5.67 8.77
CA ASP A 292 6.74 -4.93 10.01
C ASP A 292 8.04 -4.52 10.73
N GLU A 293 9.01 -5.45 10.86
CA GLU A 293 10.33 -5.16 11.44
C GLU A 293 11.06 -4.04 10.69
N LEU A 294 11.15 -4.13 9.36
CA LEU A 294 11.91 -3.19 8.54
C LEU A 294 11.21 -1.83 8.37
N THR A 295 9.88 -1.83 8.30
CA THR A 295 9.09 -0.59 8.23
C THR A 295 9.15 0.18 9.55
N ALA A 296 9.17 -0.50 10.69
CA ALA A 296 9.40 0.13 11.99
C ALA A 296 10.80 0.76 12.09
N LEU A 297 11.83 0.13 11.53
CA LEU A 297 13.17 0.74 11.43
C LEU A 297 13.16 1.99 10.54
N CYS A 298 12.44 1.96 9.42
CA CYS A 298 12.27 3.14 8.56
C CYS A 298 11.58 4.30 9.32
N ASP A 299 10.59 3.99 10.15
CA ASP A 299 9.90 5.00 10.98
C ASP A 299 10.85 5.62 12.02
N GLN A 300 11.66 4.79 12.69
CA GLN A 300 12.68 5.27 13.61
C GLN A 300 13.73 6.14 12.92
N LEU A 301 14.19 5.75 11.72
CA LEU A 301 15.15 6.54 10.94
C LEU A 301 14.59 7.93 10.59
N LYS A 302 13.32 7.99 10.14
CA LYS A 302 12.64 9.26 9.85
C LYS A 302 12.54 10.15 11.08
N GLU A 303 12.14 9.58 12.22
CA GLU A 303 12.03 10.32 13.47
C GLU A 303 13.39 10.92 13.89
N ARG A 304 14.46 10.14 13.79
CA ARG A 304 15.82 10.60 14.10
C ARG A 304 16.31 11.70 13.16
N LEU A 305 16.01 11.60 11.86
CA LEU A 305 16.34 12.67 10.91
C LEU A 305 15.64 13.98 11.26
N ASN A 306 14.37 13.92 11.62
CA ASN A 306 13.60 15.11 12.00
C ASN A 306 14.14 15.77 13.27
N GLN A 307 14.40 14.96 14.30
CA GLN A 307 15.00 15.44 15.55
C GLN A 307 16.36 16.13 15.32
N ALA A 308 17.21 15.53 14.47
CA ALA A 308 18.50 16.09 14.12
C ALA A 308 18.36 17.43 13.36
N SER A 309 17.41 17.51 12.43
CA SER A 309 17.13 18.74 11.66
C SER A 309 16.63 19.87 12.57
N GLU A 310 15.70 19.57 13.48
CA GLU A 310 15.16 20.53 14.44
C GLU A 310 16.25 21.05 15.39
N THR A 311 17.06 20.15 15.95
CA THR A 311 18.18 20.50 16.84
C THR A 311 19.18 21.41 16.12
N ARG A 312 19.50 21.10 14.86
CA ARG A 312 20.39 21.93 14.05
C ARG A 312 19.85 23.34 13.86
N ASN A 313 18.55 23.48 13.60
CA ASN A 313 17.92 24.80 13.41
C ASN A 313 17.94 25.62 14.69
N GLN A 314 17.62 25.01 15.84
CA GLN A 314 17.66 25.67 17.15
C GLN A 314 19.07 26.15 17.50
N LEU A 315 20.11 25.33 17.25
CA LEU A 315 21.49 25.73 17.47
C LEU A 315 21.93 26.85 16.52
N ALA A 316 21.50 26.81 15.25
CA ALA A 316 21.80 27.87 14.30
C ALA A 316 21.18 29.21 14.73
N GLU A 317 19.93 29.19 15.18
CA GLU A 317 19.24 30.37 15.73
C GLU A 317 19.97 30.92 16.96
N ALA A 318 20.32 30.06 17.93
CA ALA A 318 21.06 30.47 19.12
C ALA A 318 22.44 31.08 18.80
N VAL A 319 23.15 30.55 17.80
CA VAL A 319 24.44 31.12 17.34
C VAL A 319 24.25 32.50 16.73
N VAL A 320 23.21 32.68 15.92
CA VAL A 320 22.89 33.98 15.29
C VAL A 320 22.49 35.00 16.36
N GLU A 321 21.61 34.64 17.29
CA GLU A 321 21.21 35.51 18.40
C GLU A 321 22.41 35.89 19.28
N GLY A 322 23.29 34.93 19.59
CA GLY A 322 24.51 35.17 20.37
C GLY A 322 25.53 36.05 19.66
N ALA A 323 25.53 36.12 18.33
CA ALA A 323 26.42 36.98 17.55
C ALA A 323 25.85 38.40 17.31
N LEU A 324 24.53 38.56 17.42
CA LEU A 324 23.84 39.85 17.24
C LEU A 324 23.68 40.64 18.55
N ASN A 325 23.86 39.99 19.70
CA ASN A 325 23.89 40.60 21.04
C ASN A 325 25.33 40.89 21.49
#